data_AF-A0AAW7XX49-F1
#
_entry.id   AF-A0AAW7XX49-F1
#
_cell.length_a   1.000
_cell.length_b   1.000
_cell.length_c   1.000
_cell.angle_alpha   90.00
_cell.angle_beta   90.00
_cell.angle_gamma   90.00
#
_symmetry.space_group_name_H-M   'P 1'
#
loop_
_entity.id
_entity.type
_entity.pdbx_description
1 polymer ?
#
loop_
_entity_poly.entity_id
_entity_poly.type
_entity_poly.pdbx_seq_one_letter_code
_entity_poly.pdbx_strand_id
1 'polypeptide(L)'
;MSTDITLQTLEEKLREMTTARVGIGRSGGGWTTKATLSFALDHARAREAVWSGMNLPALQSAFAKWPLSTVSSAAHDRATYVRRPDLGRVLAPGEDLSSLPKGKIVIVVADGLSATAVNKNAVSVVSGLQDLLSEPAPIVLVERGRVAIGDDIGAATEARAVVMLIGERPGLSSADSLGAYITWEPKPGLPDSRRNCISNIREGGLSPAYAAERIVLLLKQMEQMRISGVALDSNALTA
;
A
#
# COMPACT_ATOMS: atom_id res chain seq x y z
N MET A 1 -19.62 -1.65 44.45
CA MET A 1 -20.22 -0.44 43.85
C MET A 1 -20.53 -0.77 42.40
N SER A 2 -21.80 -1.05 42.09
CA SER A 2 -22.24 -1.30 40.71
C SER A 2 -22.19 0.04 39.98
N THR A 3 -21.31 0.20 39.00
CA THR A 3 -21.33 1.38 38.15
C THR A 3 -22.49 1.20 37.17
N ASP A 4 -23.60 1.92 37.38
CA ASP A 4 -24.69 1.94 36.42
C ASP A 4 -24.17 2.53 35.10
N ILE A 5 -23.87 1.65 34.15
CA ILE A 5 -23.53 2.04 32.78
C ILE A 5 -24.84 2.45 32.12
N THR A 6 -25.02 3.74 31.89
CA THR A 6 -26.14 4.21 31.08
C THR A 6 -25.97 3.76 29.63
N LEU A 7 -27.07 3.61 28.88
CA LEU A 7 -27.01 3.26 27.45
C LEU A 7 -26.12 4.23 26.66
N GLN A 8 -26.14 5.52 27.02
CA GLN A 8 -25.31 6.54 26.40
C GLN A 8 -23.82 6.31 26.66
N THR A 9 -23.46 5.98 27.90
CA THR A 9 -22.08 5.62 28.27
C THR A 9 -21.62 4.32 27.60
N LEU A 10 -22.52 3.38 27.35
CA LEU A 10 -22.22 2.16 26.61
C LEU A 10 -21.98 2.45 25.13
N GLU A 11 -22.82 3.27 24.50
CA GLU A 11 -22.65 3.65 23.09
C GLU A 11 -21.34 4.40 22.83
N GLU A 12 -20.95 5.30 23.74
CA GLU A 12 -19.67 6.01 23.66
C GLU A 12 -18.49 5.04 23.75
N LYS A 13 -18.49 4.14 24.75
CA LYS A 13 -17.46 3.10 24.89
C LYS A 13 -17.38 2.19 23.67
N LEU A 14 -18.52 1.78 23.11
CA LEU A 14 -18.54 0.95 21.90
C LEU A 14 -17.96 1.68 20.69
N ARG A 15 -18.21 2.99 20.54
CA ARG A 15 -17.62 3.80 19.46
C ARG A 15 -16.11 3.96 19.62
N GLU A 16 -15.58 4.01 20.84
CA GLU A 16 -14.13 4.08 21.07
C GLU A 16 -13.41 2.78 20.69
N MET A 17 -14.09 1.63 20.82
CA MET A 17 -13.52 0.32 20.54
C MET A 17 -13.44 -0.03 19.04
N THR A 18 -14.09 0.76 18.16
CA THR A 18 -14.11 0.45 16.72
C THR A 18 -14.21 1.69 15.85
N THR A 19 -13.57 1.64 14.69
CA THR A 19 -13.73 2.65 13.64
C THR A 19 -15.02 2.45 12.83
N ALA A 20 -15.75 1.35 13.06
CA ALA A 20 -17.05 1.12 12.44
C ALA A 20 -18.09 2.14 12.94
N ARG A 21 -19.07 2.47 12.07
CA ARG A 21 -20.13 3.45 12.36
C ARG A 21 -21.23 2.86 13.25
N VAL A 22 -20.89 2.59 14.52
CA VAL A 22 -21.81 2.06 15.53
C VAL A 22 -22.47 3.16 16.36
N GLY A 23 -23.64 2.87 16.93
CA GLY A 23 -24.36 3.82 17.80
C GLY A 23 -24.80 5.11 17.10
N ILE A 24 -24.97 5.14 15.77
CA ILE A 24 -25.28 6.36 15.00
C ILE A 24 -26.72 6.90 15.15
N GLY A 25 -27.52 6.24 16.00
CA GLY A 25 -28.94 6.53 16.21
C GLY A 25 -29.82 6.17 15.01
N ARG A 26 -31.12 6.48 15.12
CA ARG A 26 -32.12 6.26 14.07
C ARG A 26 -33.20 7.34 14.08
N SER A 27 -33.80 7.58 12.93
CA SER A 27 -35.01 8.40 12.76
C SER A 27 -36.09 7.51 12.14
N GLY A 28 -37.02 7.01 12.95
CA GLY A 28 -37.93 5.93 12.54
C GLY A 28 -37.15 4.69 12.09
N GLY A 29 -37.44 4.19 10.89
CA GLY A 29 -36.71 3.09 10.25
C GLY A 29 -35.43 3.51 9.50
N GLY A 30 -35.10 4.81 9.48
CA GLY A 30 -33.97 5.36 8.74
C GLY A 30 -32.82 5.86 9.61
N TRP A 31 -31.78 6.35 8.95
CA TRP A 31 -30.64 7.00 9.62
C TRP A 31 -30.97 8.43 10.05
N THR A 32 -30.26 8.91 11.07
CA THR A 32 -30.31 10.34 11.44
C THR A 32 -29.71 11.19 10.32
N THR A 33 -30.20 12.43 10.16
CA THR A 33 -29.64 13.37 9.17
C THR A 33 -28.13 13.55 9.34
N LYS A 34 -27.64 13.61 10.58
CA LYS A 34 -26.21 13.71 10.90
C LYS A 34 -25.42 12.51 10.35
N ALA A 35 -25.92 11.29 10.55
CA ALA A 35 -25.27 10.08 10.03
C ALA A 35 -25.25 10.08 8.49
N THR A 36 -26.36 10.47 7.84
CA THR A 36 -26.45 10.59 6.38
C THR A 36 -25.46 11.60 5.82
N LEU A 37 -25.36 12.80 6.41
CA LEU A 37 -24.41 13.83 5.96
C LEU A 37 -22.95 13.41 6.17
N SER A 38 -22.64 12.81 7.32
CA SER A 38 -21.31 12.27 7.61
C SER A 38 -20.92 11.15 6.63
N PHE A 39 -21.86 10.28 6.26
CA PHE A 39 -21.62 9.24 5.25
C PHE A 39 -21.36 9.87 3.88
N ALA A 40 -22.17 10.84 3.46
CA ALA A 40 -22.03 11.51 2.17
C ALA A 40 -20.68 12.23 2.03
N LEU A 41 -20.22 12.91 3.10
CA LEU A 41 -18.91 13.56 3.13
C LEU A 41 -17.76 12.56 2.95
N ASP A 42 -17.78 11.46 3.71
CA ASP A 42 -16.74 10.44 3.62
C ASP A 42 -16.76 9.73 2.26
N HIS A 43 -17.95 9.53 1.68
CA HIS A 43 -18.07 9.00 0.33
C HIS A 43 -17.48 9.95 -0.72
N ALA A 44 -17.70 11.27 -0.59
CA ALA A 44 -17.09 12.26 -1.46
C ALA A 44 -15.55 12.23 -1.37
N ARG A 45 -15.00 12.16 -0.16
CA ARG A 45 -13.55 12.01 0.09
C ARG A 45 -12.98 10.73 -0.52
N ALA A 46 -13.67 9.60 -0.34
CA ALA A 46 -13.25 8.32 -0.91
C ALA A 46 -13.21 8.38 -2.45
N ARG A 47 -14.19 9.05 -3.08
CA ARG A 47 -14.20 9.28 -4.53
C ARG A 47 -13.05 10.17 -4.97
N GLU A 48 -12.79 11.25 -4.26
CA GLU A 48 -11.67 12.17 -4.55
C GLU A 48 -10.32 11.45 -4.46
N ALA A 49 -10.13 10.59 -3.46
CA ALA A 49 -8.90 9.80 -3.30
C ALA A 49 -8.61 8.88 -4.50
N VAL A 50 -9.65 8.39 -5.20
CA VAL A 50 -9.46 7.62 -6.44
C VAL A 50 -8.82 8.47 -7.55
N TRP A 51 -9.03 9.79 -7.53
CA TRP A 51 -8.50 10.72 -8.54
C TRP A 51 -7.27 11.50 -8.07
N SER A 52 -6.77 11.23 -6.86
CA SER A 52 -5.58 11.91 -6.35
C SER A 52 -4.31 11.48 -7.10
N GLY A 53 -3.37 12.42 -7.21
CA GLY A 53 -2.06 12.21 -7.82
C GLY A 53 -0.96 12.00 -6.78
N MET A 54 0.07 11.24 -7.17
CA MET A 54 1.27 11.08 -6.36
C MET A 54 2.07 12.39 -6.37
N ASN A 55 2.51 12.86 -5.22
CA ASN A 55 3.38 14.04 -5.14
C ASN A 55 4.83 13.63 -5.46
N LEU A 56 5.09 13.41 -6.75
CA LEU A 56 6.40 12.98 -7.24
C LEU A 56 7.55 13.89 -6.79
N PRO A 57 7.45 15.24 -6.87
CA PRO A 57 8.55 16.10 -6.42
C PRO A 57 8.90 15.89 -4.94
N ALA A 58 7.90 15.75 -4.07
CA ALA A 58 8.13 15.52 -2.65
C ALA A 58 8.75 14.14 -2.38
N LEU A 59 8.26 13.09 -3.05
CA LEU A 59 8.81 11.74 -2.90
C LEU A 59 10.23 11.63 -3.47
N GLN A 60 10.50 12.24 -4.61
CA GLN A 60 11.84 12.30 -5.20
C GLN A 60 12.81 13.01 -4.27
N SER A 61 12.40 14.14 -3.69
CA SER A 61 13.21 14.84 -2.69
C SER A 61 13.45 13.99 -1.44
N ALA A 62 12.43 13.27 -0.96
CA ALA A 62 12.55 12.43 0.23
C ALA A 62 13.46 11.20 0.00
N PHE A 63 13.51 10.70 -1.24
CA PHE A 63 14.29 9.52 -1.61
C PHE A 63 15.65 9.84 -2.25
N ALA A 64 16.01 11.11 -2.39
CA ALA A 64 17.19 11.58 -3.13
C ALA A 64 18.53 10.98 -2.65
N LYS A 65 18.60 10.43 -1.44
CA LYS A 65 19.80 9.79 -0.89
C LYS A 65 20.02 8.35 -1.36
N TRP A 66 19.05 7.76 -2.07
CA TRP A 66 19.14 6.39 -2.61
C TRP A 66 19.02 6.39 -4.13
N PRO A 67 19.51 5.34 -4.82
CA PRO A 67 19.30 5.19 -6.26
C PRO A 67 17.80 5.19 -6.59
N LEU A 68 17.39 6.07 -7.49
CA LEU A 68 15.98 6.37 -7.73
C LEU A 68 15.70 6.49 -9.23
N SER A 69 14.63 5.85 -9.69
CA SER A 69 14.04 6.11 -11.00
C SER A 69 12.55 6.40 -10.87
N THR A 70 12.00 7.11 -11.85
CA THR A 70 10.55 7.38 -11.96
C THR A 70 10.10 6.92 -13.33
N VAL A 71 9.08 6.06 -13.34
CA VAL A 71 8.53 5.46 -14.56
C VAL A 71 6.99 5.51 -14.52
N SER A 72 6.38 5.23 -15.66
CA SER A 72 4.94 5.10 -15.79
C SER A 72 4.51 3.73 -16.31
N SER A 73 3.29 3.32 -15.99
CA SER A 73 2.67 2.17 -16.65
C SER A 73 2.18 2.52 -18.06
N ALA A 74 1.81 1.50 -18.84
CA ALA A 74 1.21 1.71 -20.15
C ALA A 74 -0.17 2.42 -20.13
N ALA A 75 -0.74 2.68 -18.94
CA ALA A 75 -1.91 3.55 -18.82
C ALA A 75 -1.49 5.02 -18.92
N HIS A 76 -1.88 5.70 -19.98
CA HIS A 76 -1.49 7.09 -20.26
C HIS A 76 -2.20 8.13 -19.38
N ASP A 77 -3.37 7.80 -18.82
CA ASP A 77 -4.13 8.69 -17.95
C ASP A 77 -4.84 7.92 -16.82
N ARG A 78 -5.32 8.66 -15.81
CA ARG A 78 -5.98 8.10 -14.62
C ARG A 78 -7.30 7.37 -14.95
N ALA A 79 -8.10 7.90 -15.87
CA ALA A 79 -9.37 7.32 -16.25
C ALA A 79 -9.17 6.00 -17.02
N THR A 80 -8.16 5.94 -17.88
CA THR A 80 -7.70 4.71 -18.55
C THR A 80 -7.18 3.71 -17.52
N TYR A 81 -6.33 4.12 -16.58
CA TYR A 81 -5.82 3.26 -15.50
C TYR A 81 -6.92 2.60 -14.64
N VAL A 82 -8.00 3.33 -14.35
CA VAL A 82 -9.14 2.80 -13.59
C VAL A 82 -9.93 1.76 -14.40
N ARG A 83 -10.06 1.95 -15.73
CA ARG A 83 -10.86 1.07 -16.60
C ARG A 83 -10.07 -0.10 -17.20
N ARG A 84 -8.75 0.03 -17.31
CA ARG A 84 -7.84 -0.93 -17.98
C ARG A 84 -6.76 -1.42 -17.02
N PRO A 85 -7.10 -2.34 -16.10
CA PRO A 85 -6.14 -2.85 -15.13
C PRO A 85 -4.95 -3.57 -15.78
N ASP A 86 -5.14 -4.13 -16.97
CA ASP A 86 -4.10 -4.76 -17.78
C ASP A 86 -2.98 -3.77 -18.14
N LEU A 87 -3.31 -2.53 -18.52
CA LEU A 87 -2.31 -1.51 -18.85
C LEU A 87 -1.52 -1.03 -17.63
N GLY A 88 -2.14 -1.02 -16.44
CA GLY A 88 -1.46 -0.67 -15.20
C GLY A 88 -0.51 -1.76 -14.68
N ARG A 89 -0.56 -2.98 -15.26
CA ARG A 89 0.29 -4.11 -14.87
C ARG A 89 1.62 -4.18 -15.64
N VAL A 90 1.81 -3.34 -16.66
CA VAL A 90 2.98 -3.35 -17.52
C VAL A 90 3.59 -1.96 -17.62
N LEU A 91 4.92 -1.90 -17.78
CA LEU A 91 5.64 -0.63 -18.01
C LEU A 91 5.21 0.02 -19.33
N ALA A 92 5.24 1.35 -19.38
CA ALA A 92 5.07 2.07 -20.64
C ALA A 92 6.23 1.76 -21.61
N PRO A 93 6.00 1.78 -22.93
CA PRO A 93 7.08 1.63 -23.90
C PRO A 93 8.13 2.74 -23.73
N GLY A 94 9.41 2.35 -23.68
CA GLY A 94 10.53 3.29 -23.59
C GLY A 94 10.96 3.64 -22.16
N GLU A 95 10.28 3.14 -21.13
CA GLU A 95 10.75 3.24 -19.75
C GLU A 95 12.04 2.41 -19.58
N ASP A 96 13.11 3.08 -19.14
CA ASP A 96 14.42 2.46 -18.93
C ASP A 96 14.82 2.49 -17.46
N LEU A 97 15.16 1.31 -16.94
CA LEU A 97 15.61 1.11 -15.56
C LEU A 97 17.09 0.68 -15.50
N SER A 98 17.81 0.67 -16.62
CA SER A 98 19.21 0.25 -16.72
C SER A 98 20.18 1.10 -15.90
N SER A 99 19.80 2.34 -15.59
CA SER A 99 20.56 3.27 -14.76
C SER A 99 20.53 2.94 -13.27
N LEU A 100 19.58 2.10 -12.84
CA LEU A 100 19.53 1.65 -11.45
C LEU A 100 20.58 0.58 -11.19
N PRO A 101 21.27 0.62 -10.03
CA PRO A 101 22.17 -0.43 -9.67
C PRO A 101 21.42 -1.74 -9.53
N LYS A 102 22.00 -2.81 -10.06
CA LYS A 102 21.51 -4.17 -9.83
C LYS A 102 21.66 -4.49 -8.35
N GLY A 103 20.60 -5.01 -7.75
CA GLY A 103 20.56 -5.28 -6.31
C GLY A 103 19.72 -6.51 -6.00
N LYS A 104 19.89 -7.06 -4.79
CA LYS A 104 19.06 -8.19 -4.34
C LYS A 104 17.58 -7.82 -4.25
N ILE A 105 17.28 -6.59 -3.83
CA ILE A 105 15.93 -6.10 -3.58
C ILE A 105 15.72 -4.82 -4.39
N VAL A 106 14.55 -4.66 -4.99
CA VAL A 106 14.06 -3.38 -5.51
C VAL A 106 12.79 -2.98 -4.77
N ILE A 107 12.72 -1.71 -4.36
CA ILE A 107 11.54 -1.14 -3.70
C ILE A 107 10.76 -0.37 -4.76
N VAL A 108 9.51 -0.75 -4.99
CA VAL A 108 8.61 -0.10 -5.93
C VAL A 108 7.55 0.66 -5.15
N VAL A 109 7.31 1.92 -5.50
CA VAL A 109 6.28 2.76 -4.88
C VAL A 109 5.33 3.25 -5.96
N ALA A 110 4.09 2.78 -5.92
CA ALA A 110 3.07 3.13 -6.90
C ALA A 110 1.85 3.79 -6.26
N ASP A 111 1.26 4.74 -6.98
CA ASP A 111 0.05 5.47 -6.58
C ASP A 111 -1.11 4.53 -6.28
N GLY A 112 -1.27 3.49 -7.11
CA GLY A 112 -2.37 2.56 -6.97
C GLY A 112 -3.72 3.25 -7.13
N LEU A 113 -4.70 2.80 -6.35
CA LEU A 113 -6.03 3.41 -6.32
C LEU A 113 -6.15 4.58 -5.34
N SER A 114 -5.12 4.86 -4.53
CA SER A 114 -5.10 6.00 -3.63
C SER A 114 -3.69 6.57 -3.47
N ALA A 115 -3.40 7.65 -4.19
CA ALA A 115 -2.12 8.34 -4.02
C ALA A 115 -1.98 9.00 -2.65
N THR A 116 -3.10 9.31 -1.98
CA THR A 116 -3.12 9.81 -0.60
C THR A 116 -2.40 8.87 0.36
N ALA A 117 -2.61 7.56 0.23
CA ALA A 117 -1.94 6.55 1.05
C ALA A 117 -0.43 6.56 0.86
N VAL A 118 0.03 6.71 -0.38
CA VAL A 118 1.45 6.76 -0.74
C VAL A 118 2.08 8.04 -0.18
N ASN A 119 1.48 9.19 -0.48
CA ASN A 119 2.00 10.49 -0.06
C ASN A 119 2.12 10.60 1.47
N LYS A 120 1.22 9.95 2.22
CA LYS A 120 1.23 9.97 3.69
C LYS A 120 2.22 8.97 4.29
N ASN A 121 2.27 7.73 3.78
CA ASN A 121 2.93 6.64 4.50
C ASN A 121 4.22 6.12 3.84
N ALA A 122 4.38 6.25 2.52
CA ALA A 122 5.46 5.56 1.81
C ALA A 122 6.85 5.97 2.29
N VAL A 123 7.08 7.25 2.56
CA VAL A 123 8.40 7.75 3.02
C VAL A 123 8.83 7.09 4.32
N SER A 124 7.90 6.91 5.27
CA SER A 124 8.21 6.29 6.56
C SER A 124 8.51 4.80 6.40
N VAL A 125 7.74 4.07 5.59
CA VAL A 125 8.00 2.65 5.31
C VAL A 125 9.33 2.48 4.60
N VAL A 126 9.59 3.23 3.52
CA VAL A 126 10.82 3.12 2.74
C VAL A 126 12.05 3.48 3.57
N SER A 127 11.99 4.54 4.37
CA SER A 127 13.12 4.90 5.24
C SER A 127 13.41 3.81 6.26
N GLY A 128 12.37 3.29 6.93
CA GLY A 128 12.53 2.17 7.87
C GLY A 128 13.07 0.90 7.21
N LEU A 129 12.64 0.60 5.97
CA LEU A 129 13.20 -0.52 5.20
C LEU A 129 14.68 -0.31 4.93
N GLN A 130 15.07 0.85 4.42
CA GLN A 130 16.45 1.16 4.07
C GLN A 130 17.38 1.11 5.29
N ASP A 131 16.90 1.51 6.47
CA ASP A 131 17.67 1.44 7.72
C ASP A 131 17.85 -0.01 8.23
N LEU A 132 16.93 -0.92 7.88
CA LEU A 132 16.93 -2.32 8.33
C LEU A 132 17.59 -3.29 7.33
N LEU A 133 17.74 -2.89 6.07
CA LEU A 133 18.40 -3.69 5.04
C LEU A 133 19.93 -3.65 5.22
N SER A 134 20.61 -4.76 4.89
CA SER A 134 22.07 -4.83 4.93
C SER A 134 22.75 -3.98 3.84
N GLU A 135 22.06 -3.80 2.72
CA GLU A 135 22.50 -3.01 1.58
C GLU A 135 21.32 -2.14 1.11
N PRO A 136 21.55 -0.86 0.76
CA PRO A 136 20.48 0.00 0.26
C PRO A 136 19.86 -0.56 -1.03
N ALA A 137 18.53 -0.62 -1.06
CA ALA A 137 17.79 -1.05 -2.24
C ALA A 137 17.48 0.13 -3.16
N PRO A 138 17.62 0.01 -4.50
CA PRO A 138 17.11 1.01 -5.42
C PRO A 138 15.59 1.17 -5.28
N ILE A 139 15.10 2.38 -5.54
CA ILE A 139 13.69 2.75 -5.47
C ILE A 139 13.18 3.07 -6.88
N VAL A 140 11.99 2.58 -7.21
CA VAL A 140 11.27 2.91 -8.44
C VAL A 140 9.93 3.54 -8.09
N LEU A 141 9.77 4.82 -8.41
CA LEU A 141 8.46 5.48 -8.36
C LEU A 141 7.69 5.13 -9.63
N VAL A 142 6.44 4.69 -9.47
CA VAL A 142 5.60 4.26 -10.58
C VAL A 142 4.30 5.04 -10.59
N GLU A 143 4.07 5.79 -11.65
CA GLU A 143 2.75 6.36 -11.91
C GLU A 143 1.81 5.32 -12.51
N ARG A 144 0.58 5.29 -12.02
CA ARG A 144 -0.52 4.46 -12.52
C ARG A 144 -0.16 2.97 -12.48
N GLY A 145 0.49 2.53 -11.41
CA GLY A 145 0.95 1.14 -11.25
C GLY A 145 -0.09 0.21 -10.63
N ARG A 146 -0.08 -1.06 -11.05
CA ARG A 146 -0.75 -2.19 -10.37
C ARG A 146 0.31 -3.10 -9.76
N VAL A 147 -0.08 -3.93 -8.80
CA VAL A 147 0.84 -4.85 -8.10
C VAL A 147 1.77 -5.61 -9.05
N ALA A 148 1.24 -6.16 -10.15
CA ALA A 148 2.03 -6.99 -11.07
C ALA A 148 3.07 -6.22 -11.89
N ILE A 149 3.04 -4.88 -11.94
CA ILE A 149 4.10 -4.10 -12.60
C ILE A 149 5.46 -4.28 -11.89
N GLY A 150 5.42 -4.66 -10.61
CA GLY A 150 6.62 -5.05 -9.87
C GLY A 150 7.34 -6.25 -10.50
N ASP A 151 6.64 -7.12 -11.24
CA ASP A 151 7.27 -8.24 -11.94
C ASP A 151 8.18 -7.77 -13.08
N ASP A 152 7.69 -6.85 -13.92
CA ASP A 152 8.44 -6.24 -15.02
C ASP A 152 9.65 -5.48 -14.48
N ILE A 153 9.45 -4.69 -13.42
CA ILE A 153 10.51 -3.92 -12.77
C ILE A 153 11.55 -4.86 -12.15
N GLY A 154 11.12 -5.91 -11.46
CA GLY A 154 12.01 -6.90 -10.88
C GLY A 154 12.86 -7.61 -11.93
N ALA A 155 12.26 -7.97 -13.07
CA ALA A 155 12.98 -8.56 -14.19
C ALA A 155 13.97 -7.56 -14.83
N ALA A 156 13.56 -6.32 -15.07
CA ALA A 156 14.39 -5.28 -15.67
C ALA A 156 15.60 -4.89 -14.79
N THR A 157 15.43 -4.95 -13.47
CA THR A 157 16.48 -4.65 -12.48
C THR A 157 17.27 -5.87 -12.02
N GLU A 158 16.93 -7.07 -12.53
CA GLU A 158 17.48 -8.36 -12.12
C GLU A 158 17.40 -8.61 -10.60
N ALA A 159 16.38 -8.03 -9.95
CA ALA A 159 16.18 -8.14 -8.51
C ALA A 159 15.75 -9.55 -8.11
N ARG A 160 16.30 -10.05 -6.98
CA ARG A 160 15.87 -11.32 -6.37
C ARG A 160 14.54 -11.20 -5.64
N ALA A 161 14.21 -10.01 -5.15
CA ALA A 161 12.92 -9.71 -4.55
C ALA A 161 12.42 -8.31 -4.92
N VAL A 162 11.11 -8.18 -5.01
CA VAL A 162 10.41 -6.89 -5.17
C VAL A 162 9.58 -6.64 -3.92
N VAL A 163 9.71 -5.42 -3.36
CA VAL A 163 8.79 -4.87 -2.36
C VAL A 163 7.95 -3.80 -3.04
N MET A 164 6.69 -4.10 -3.33
CA MET A 164 5.75 -3.19 -3.97
C MET A 164 4.85 -2.51 -2.95
N LEU A 165 5.11 -1.24 -2.67
CA LEU A 165 4.26 -0.36 -1.88
C LEU A 165 3.23 0.30 -2.80
N ILE A 166 1.94 0.12 -2.52
CA ILE A 166 0.87 0.59 -3.39
C ILE A 166 -0.32 1.14 -2.60
N GLY A 167 -0.86 2.28 -3.05
CA GLY A 167 -2.10 2.81 -2.49
C GLY A 167 -3.28 1.87 -2.75
N GLU A 168 -3.92 1.39 -1.69
CA GLU A 168 -5.04 0.47 -1.79
C GLU A 168 -6.30 1.16 -2.30
N ARG A 169 -7.36 0.38 -2.57
CA ARG A 169 -8.68 0.95 -2.86
C ARG A 169 -9.13 1.75 -1.64
N PRO A 170 -9.47 3.05 -1.78
CA PRO A 170 -9.89 3.86 -0.65
C PRO A 170 -11.20 3.29 -0.07
N GLY A 171 -11.18 2.95 1.21
CA GLY A 171 -12.39 2.69 1.97
C GLY A 171 -13.11 3.99 2.32
N LEU A 172 -14.36 3.88 2.77
CA LEU A 172 -15.17 5.05 3.13
C LEU A 172 -14.47 5.96 4.16
N SER A 173 -13.80 5.36 5.13
CA SER A 173 -13.04 6.04 6.21
C SER A 173 -11.53 5.76 6.16
N SER A 174 -11.04 5.22 5.04
CA SER A 174 -9.66 4.74 4.93
C SER A 174 -9.04 4.98 3.55
N ALA A 175 -9.04 6.24 3.14
CA ALA A 175 -8.36 6.67 1.93
C ALA A 175 -6.82 6.60 2.03
N ASP A 176 -6.26 6.53 3.23
CA ASP A 176 -4.83 6.57 3.48
C ASP A 176 -4.17 5.19 3.72
N SER A 177 -4.85 4.10 3.38
CA SER A 177 -4.35 2.74 3.55
C SER A 177 -3.32 2.36 2.48
N LEU A 178 -2.07 2.13 2.89
CA LEU A 178 -1.01 1.60 2.03
C LEU A 178 -0.95 0.07 2.16
N GLY A 179 -0.71 -0.62 1.05
CA GLY A 179 -0.43 -2.06 1.02
C GLY A 179 1.00 -2.33 0.55
N ALA A 180 1.58 -3.43 1.01
CA ALA A 180 2.87 -3.94 0.57
C ALA A 180 2.72 -5.35 0.01
N TYR A 181 3.20 -5.56 -1.21
CA TYR A 181 3.25 -6.86 -1.87
C TYR A 181 4.69 -7.28 -2.10
N ILE A 182 5.07 -8.43 -1.56
CA ILE A 182 6.46 -8.90 -1.58
C ILE A 182 6.54 -10.18 -2.40
N THR A 183 7.44 -10.18 -3.38
CA THR A 183 7.60 -11.29 -4.34
C THR A 183 9.06 -11.70 -4.40
N TRP A 184 9.32 -13.00 -4.25
CA TRP A 184 10.63 -13.61 -4.50
C TRP A 184 10.73 -14.10 -5.95
N GLU A 185 11.86 -13.86 -6.59
CA GLU A 185 12.12 -14.10 -8.02
C GLU A 185 10.99 -13.57 -8.92
N PRO A 186 10.74 -12.24 -8.88
CA PRO A 186 9.72 -11.60 -9.71
C PRO A 186 9.99 -11.87 -11.20
N LYS A 187 8.94 -12.24 -11.93
CA LYS A 187 8.99 -12.42 -13.38
C LYS A 187 7.61 -12.16 -13.99
N PRO A 188 7.52 -11.62 -15.22
CA PRO A 188 6.25 -11.38 -15.87
C PRO A 188 5.39 -12.65 -15.94
N GLY A 189 4.10 -12.51 -15.67
CA GLY A 189 3.14 -13.62 -15.70
C GLY A 189 3.00 -14.40 -14.38
N LEU A 190 3.63 -13.96 -13.27
CA LEU A 190 3.41 -14.58 -11.97
C LEU A 190 1.97 -14.38 -11.47
N PRO A 191 1.31 -15.45 -10.98
CA PRO A 191 -0.01 -15.34 -10.36
C PRO A 191 0.06 -14.65 -9.00
N ASP A 192 -1.03 -14.00 -8.59
CA ASP A 192 -1.11 -13.27 -7.31
C ASP A 192 -0.84 -14.15 -6.09
N SER A 193 -1.07 -15.47 -6.19
CA SER A 193 -0.73 -16.45 -5.15
C SER A 193 0.76 -16.56 -4.84
N ARG A 194 1.65 -15.97 -5.66
CA ARG A 194 3.10 -15.91 -5.44
C ARG A 194 3.55 -14.67 -4.66
N ARG A 195 2.61 -13.85 -4.16
CA ARG A 195 2.89 -12.60 -3.48
C ARG A 195 2.43 -12.68 -2.02
N ASN A 196 3.29 -12.34 -1.07
CA ASN A 196 2.84 -12.09 0.30
C ASN A 196 2.31 -10.65 0.38
N CYS A 197 1.26 -10.44 1.17
CA CYS A 197 0.60 -9.15 1.32
C CYS A 197 0.64 -8.70 2.79
N ILE A 198 1.04 -7.45 3.01
CA ILE A 198 0.82 -6.72 4.26
C ILE A 198 -0.09 -5.55 3.91
N SER A 199 -1.31 -5.55 4.44
CA SER A 199 -2.31 -4.51 4.17
C SER A 199 -2.46 -3.54 5.34
N ASN A 200 -3.27 -2.50 5.15
CA ASN A 200 -3.68 -1.59 6.21
C ASN A 200 -2.53 -0.85 6.90
N ILE A 201 -1.47 -0.53 6.14
CA ILE A 201 -0.35 0.26 6.63
C ILE A 201 -0.78 1.72 6.69
N ARG A 202 -1.12 2.20 7.88
CA ARG A 202 -1.63 3.55 8.17
C ARG A 202 -1.75 3.79 9.67
N GLU A 203 -1.96 5.05 10.01
CA GLU A 203 -2.47 5.46 11.32
C GLU A 203 -3.83 4.78 11.61
N GLY A 204 -4.00 4.22 12.81
CA GLY A 204 -5.17 3.42 13.17
C GLY A 204 -5.24 2.05 12.47
N GLY A 205 -4.15 1.61 11.84
CA GLY A 205 -3.94 0.26 11.30
C GLY A 205 -2.55 -0.26 11.71
N LEU A 206 -1.84 -0.88 10.78
CA LEU A 206 -0.44 -1.26 10.96
C LEU A 206 0.45 -0.02 10.85
N SER A 207 1.30 0.24 11.84
CA SER A 207 2.19 1.40 11.78
C SER A 207 3.22 1.24 10.64
N PRO A 208 3.62 2.33 9.95
CA PRO A 208 4.65 2.26 8.91
C PRO A 208 5.97 1.64 9.39
N ALA A 209 6.40 1.93 10.62
CA ALA A 209 7.61 1.37 11.21
C ALA A 209 7.51 -0.15 11.37
N TYR A 210 6.42 -0.64 11.96
CA TYR A 210 6.21 -2.07 12.15
C TYR A 210 6.01 -2.80 10.80
N ALA A 211 5.40 -2.14 9.81
CA ALA A 211 5.31 -2.68 8.46
C ALA A 211 6.71 -2.91 7.84
N ALA A 212 7.65 -1.98 8.02
CA ALA A 212 9.02 -2.15 7.53
C ALA A 212 9.72 -3.36 8.17
N GLU A 213 9.61 -3.53 9.49
CA GLU A 213 10.13 -4.70 10.22
C GLU A 213 9.56 -6.01 9.67
N ARG A 214 8.23 -6.06 9.51
CA ARG A 214 7.51 -7.21 8.96
C ARG A 214 7.95 -7.58 7.55
N ILE A 215 8.15 -6.57 6.68
CA ILE A 215 8.66 -6.76 5.33
C ILE A 215 10.06 -7.37 5.36
N VAL A 216 10.97 -6.86 6.21
CA VAL A 216 12.34 -7.39 6.31
C VAL A 216 12.35 -8.83 6.83
N LEU A 217 11.48 -9.18 7.78
CA LEU A 217 11.34 -10.57 8.22
C LEU A 217 10.87 -11.49 7.10
N LEU A 218 9.88 -11.07 6.30
CA LEU A 218 9.44 -11.80 5.11
C LEU A 218 10.59 -11.97 4.11
N LEU A 219 11.32 -10.91 3.81
CA LEU A 219 12.46 -10.96 2.88
C LEU A 219 13.52 -11.96 3.33
N LYS A 220 13.86 -12.00 4.63
CA LYS A 220 14.81 -12.98 5.19
C LYS A 220 14.31 -14.42 5.02
N GLN A 221 13.03 -14.68 5.30
CA GLN A 221 12.45 -16.01 5.11
C GLN A 221 12.39 -16.40 3.64
N MET A 222 12.05 -15.47 2.74
CA MET A 222 12.07 -15.67 1.30
C MET A 222 13.48 -16.00 0.80
N GLU A 223 14.52 -15.33 1.30
CA GLU A 223 15.91 -15.62 0.92
C GLU A 223 16.34 -17.04 1.36
N GLN A 224 15.93 -17.46 2.56
CA GLN A 224 16.23 -18.80 3.08
C GLN A 224 15.51 -19.90 2.31
N MET A 225 14.22 -19.73 2.04
CA MET A 225 13.38 -20.78 1.46
C MET A 225 13.22 -20.68 -0.06
N ARG A 226 13.63 -19.55 -0.65
CA ARG A 226 13.50 -19.21 -2.08
C ARG A 226 12.07 -19.29 -2.61
N ILE A 227 11.09 -18.95 -1.77
CA ILE A 227 9.67 -18.98 -2.08
C ILE A 227 8.96 -17.77 -1.51
N SER A 228 7.85 -17.38 -2.13
CA SER A 228 6.93 -16.34 -1.67
C SER A 228 5.48 -16.75 -1.95
N GLY A 229 4.55 -15.96 -1.42
CA GLY A 229 3.12 -16.15 -1.54
C GLY A 229 2.58 -17.25 -0.64
N VAL A 230 1.57 -17.97 -1.11
CA VAL A 230 0.88 -19.01 -0.33
C VAL A 230 1.78 -20.18 0.09
N ALA A 231 2.92 -20.36 -0.58
CA ALA A 231 3.91 -21.38 -0.21
C ALA A 231 4.76 -20.97 0.99
N LEU A 232 4.78 -19.67 1.34
CA LEU A 232 5.53 -19.12 2.46
C LEU A 232 4.56 -18.87 3.62
N ASP A 233 4.64 -19.68 4.68
CA ASP A 233 3.78 -19.50 5.85
C ASP A 233 4.14 -18.21 6.61
N SER A 234 3.30 -17.18 6.41
CA SER A 234 3.46 -15.89 7.06
C SER A 234 2.94 -15.84 8.50
N ASN A 235 2.23 -16.88 8.97
CA ASN A 235 1.71 -16.92 10.35
C ASN A 235 2.81 -17.20 11.38
N ALA A 236 3.94 -17.75 10.93
CA ALA A 236 5.14 -17.91 11.77
C ALA A 236 5.80 -16.58 12.15
N LEU A 237 5.40 -15.45 11.55
CA LEU A 237 5.98 -14.13 11.80
C LEU A 237 5.32 -13.37 12.97
N THR A 238 4.17 -13.85 13.46
CA THR A 238 3.40 -13.24 14.55
C THR A 238 3.62 -13.89 15.93
N ALA A 239 4.60 -14.81 16.04
CA ALA A 239 4.97 -15.47 17.28
C ALA A 239 6.17 -14.81 17.96
#